data_AF-W2Z0Q0-F1
#
_entry.id   AF-W2Z0Q0-F1
#
_cell.length_a   1.000
_cell.length_b   1.000
_cell.length_c   1.000
_cell.angle_alpha   90.00
_cell.angle_beta   90.00
_cell.angle_gamma   90.00
#
_symmetry.space_group_name_H-M   'P 1'
#
loop_
_entity.id
_entity.type
_entity.pdbx_description
1 polymer ?
#
loop_
_entity_poly.entity_id
_entity_poly.type
_entity_poly.pdbx_seq_one_letter_code
_entity_poly.pdbx_strand_id
1 'polypeptide(L)'
;MTSTECDKDDNCYFYIESDIDEQNLTVWNDYITPRGFENVSFYYRAAMVQGWNKFCFQGGLVVLRVQLPGVVDKDSGNPDLVNATKASRAESIAYYPTWPGIWMFGNLGRAIFTGSTARFWPFSYNECNDTVFDSQNQRISACDPNPGSGMNPYQGRGAPEIDILEGGGTEISSSMQIGPGMPDDFRKFYEKVNPSCIYGYGSCTTPGANSVDVPTALYKKNRGYKSWYQGMRYGANNLCASRSDEIQTLAKINASLSKGITENACTIETCPASFDVHAELGFMDNKTDHWGINSNGTCFPKINGYTGAYVCNAGNTDSKCAESGGSTSAASSFMYQLDALSANWGIHLAAYTDWVTYSVEWVPGDDGYIRWEVEGNPLYEIAAATVTNPPQDAAQMNPRKIMIEEPMYLIFNVALSSEWGSKPPNAGVSGCYGDGKDKKTNTICDAFPMKMKIDYIRVYQDTSTMVYGCDPASHPTKQWIEDNIDSYQDFDNLVVRVSGKASCNSDDDCTIASKGVSSVRTGYCNNGRCACASHTWTGPRCTEATSVKKDDVQYGPPMSLTIAVAAVVIIATFASTLYTARNEKRENERRLKVRAIEERSKQAGPTSQMSEVNIGPEKTGYSTNFV
;
A
#
# COMPACT_ATOMS: atom_id res chain seq x y z
N MET A 1 -5.53 -16.09 15.59
CA MET A 1 -5.24 -14.68 15.28
C MET A 1 -5.93 -14.17 14.01
N THR A 2 -6.02 -14.90 12.90
CA THR A 2 -6.87 -14.49 11.76
C THR A 2 -7.68 -15.66 11.21
N SER A 3 -8.91 -15.40 10.77
CA SER A 3 -9.75 -16.39 10.08
C SER A 3 -10.93 -15.70 9.38
N THR A 4 -11.82 -16.48 8.81
CA THR A 4 -13.13 -16.06 8.33
C THR A 4 -14.22 -16.78 9.11
N GLU A 5 -15.31 -16.09 9.43
CA GLU A 5 -16.50 -16.67 10.04
C GLU A 5 -17.76 -16.02 9.44
N CYS A 6 -18.91 -16.67 9.60
CA CYS A 6 -20.19 -16.10 9.18
C CYS A 6 -21.07 -15.89 10.41
N ASP A 7 -21.79 -14.78 10.46
CA ASP A 7 -22.78 -14.53 11.50
C ASP A 7 -24.07 -15.34 11.26
N LYS A 8 -25.06 -15.14 12.14
CA LYS A 8 -26.35 -15.86 12.08
C LYS A 8 -27.20 -15.47 10.87
N ASP A 9 -26.87 -14.36 10.21
CA ASP A 9 -27.56 -13.85 9.03
C ASP A 9 -26.80 -14.23 7.74
N ASP A 10 -25.89 -15.23 7.83
CA ASP A 10 -25.01 -15.71 6.76
C ASP A 10 -24.08 -14.62 6.16
N ASN A 11 -23.84 -13.51 6.88
CA ASN A 11 -22.81 -12.55 6.47
C ASN A 11 -21.44 -13.09 6.87
N CYS A 12 -20.66 -13.51 5.89
CA CYS A 12 -19.29 -13.98 6.10
C CYS A 12 -18.30 -12.82 6.06
N TYR A 13 -17.41 -12.77 7.06
CA TYR A 13 -16.40 -11.73 7.19
C TYR A 13 -15.04 -12.32 7.56
N PHE A 14 -13.98 -11.58 7.23
CA PHE A 14 -12.64 -11.82 7.75
C PHE A 14 -12.49 -11.17 9.13
N TYR A 15 -11.72 -11.76 10.04
CA TYR A 15 -11.41 -11.11 11.31
C TYR A 15 -9.93 -11.21 11.69
N ILE A 16 -9.47 -10.17 12.38
CA ILE A 16 -8.25 -10.19 13.19
C ILE A 16 -8.66 -10.28 14.65
N GLU A 17 -8.18 -11.31 15.30
CA GLU A 17 -8.33 -11.56 16.72
C GLU A 17 -7.15 -10.97 17.48
N SER A 18 -7.44 -10.31 18.59
CA SER A 18 -6.46 -9.93 19.62
C SER A 18 -6.80 -10.70 20.87
N ASP A 19 -5.82 -11.31 21.51
CA ASP A 19 -6.01 -12.18 22.66
C ASP A 19 -4.91 -12.01 23.71
N ILE A 20 -5.19 -12.46 24.93
CA ILE A 20 -4.22 -12.57 26.01
C ILE A 20 -3.34 -13.78 25.73
N ASP A 21 -2.07 -13.54 25.42
CA ASP A 21 -1.10 -14.59 25.10
C ASP A 21 0.28 -14.13 25.56
N GLU A 22 0.71 -14.64 26.72
CA GLU A 22 1.98 -14.26 27.32
C GLU A 22 3.14 -15.04 26.67
N GLN A 23 4.03 -14.32 26.02
CA GLN A 23 5.23 -14.85 25.39
C GLN A 23 6.47 -14.12 25.88
N ASN A 24 7.49 -14.89 26.23
CA ASN A 24 8.83 -14.37 26.53
C ASN A 24 9.74 -14.65 25.34
N LEU A 25 10.25 -13.60 24.72
CA LEU A 25 11.13 -13.68 23.56
C LEU A 25 12.50 -13.12 23.93
N THR A 26 13.53 -13.70 23.31
CA THR A 26 14.88 -13.14 23.32
C THR A 26 15.08 -12.45 21.98
N VAL A 27 15.15 -11.12 21.98
CA VAL A 27 15.24 -10.31 20.76
C VAL A 27 16.58 -9.59 20.69
N TRP A 28 17.11 -9.40 19.48
CA TRP A 28 18.29 -8.56 19.27
C TRP A 28 17.89 -7.09 19.30
N ASN A 29 18.58 -6.28 20.11
CA ASN A 29 18.34 -4.84 20.20
C ASN A 29 19.61 -4.06 19.82
N ASP A 30 19.52 -3.34 18.69
CA ASP A 30 20.59 -2.49 18.17
C ASP A 30 20.75 -1.15 18.90
N TYR A 31 19.78 -0.78 19.74
CA TYR A 31 19.66 0.50 20.42
C TYR A 31 20.10 0.48 21.89
N ILE A 32 20.59 -0.65 22.41
CA ILE A 32 21.15 -0.79 23.76
C ILE A 32 22.70 -0.84 23.74
N THR A 33 23.34 -0.57 24.88
CA THR A 33 24.82 -0.64 25.02
C THR A 33 25.27 -1.69 26.03
N PRO A 34 26.09 -2.68 25.63
CA PRO A 34 26.43 -3.04 24.25
C PRO A 34 25.20 -3.60 23.50
N ARG A 35 25.20 -3.52 22.16
CA ARG A 35 24.18 -4.18 21.34
C ARG A 35 24.15 -5.66 21.66
N GLY A 36 22.97 -6.23 21.79
CA GLY A 36 22.86 -7.60 22.25
C GLY A 36 21.43 -8.10 22.29
N PHE A 37 21.33 -9.35 22.72
CA PHE A 37 20.04 -9.97 23.00
C PHE A 37 19.49 -9.49 24.34
N GLU A 38 18.20 -9.16 24.36
CA GLU A 38 17.44 -8.89 25.58
C GLU A 38 16.19 -9.75 25.65
N ASN A 39 15.74 -10.03 26.87
CA ASN A 39 14.49 -10.73 27.10
C ASN A 39 13.36 -9.73 27.21
N VAL A 40 12.32 -9.92 26.41
CA VAL A 40 11.12 -9.09 26.39
C VAL A 40 9.90 -9.97 26.62
N SER A 41 8.96 -9.46 27.40
CA SER A 41 7.68 -10.10 27.68
C SER A 41 6.58 -9.39 26.90
N PHE A 42 5.87 -10.13 26.05
CA PHE A 42 4.65 -9.70 25.39
C PHE A 42 3.48 -10.37 26.08
N TYR A 43 2.47 -9.61 26.51
CA TYR A 43 1.31 -10.14 27.25
C TYR A 43 0.07 -10.37 26.36
N TYR A 44 0.11 -9.84 25.15
CA TYR A 44 -0.99 -9.86 24.21
C TYR A 44 -0.46 -10.23 22.83
N ARG A 45 -1.27 -10.93 22.06
CA ARG A 45 -0.99 -11.27 20.67
C ARG A 45 -2.12 -10.79 19.79
N ALA A 46 -1.76 -10.29 18.61
CA ALA A 46 -2.66 -9.94 17.53
C ALA A 46 -2.05 -10.38 16.19
N ALA A 47 -2.59 -9.91 15.06
CA ALA A 47 -2.00 -10.17 13.76
C ALA A 47 -1.96 -8.91 12.88
N MET A 48 -1.02 -8.95 11.94
CA MET A 48 -0.92 -8.02 10.82
C MET A 48 -1.02 -8.82 9.52
N VAL A 49 -1.87 -8.35 8.61
CA VAL A 49 -2.02 -8.91 7.26
C VAL A 49 -1.61 -7.83 6.28
N GLN A 50 -0.85 -8.21 5.25
CA GLN A 50 -0.36 -7.28 4.24
C GLN A 50 -0.40 -7.86 2.82
N GLY A 51 -0.75 -6.99 1.87
CA GLY A 51 -0.75 -7.27 0.44
C GLY A 51 0.58 -7.00 -0.28
N TRP A 52 1.68 -6.80 0.47
CA TRP A 52 2.97 -6.34 -0.07
C TRP A 52 3.41 -7.13 -1.31
N ASN A 53 3.76 -6.37 -2.35
CA ASN A 53 4.20 -6.85 -3.66
C ASN A 53 3.28 -7.91 -4.30
N LYS A 54 1.99 -7.90 -3.95
CA LYS A 54 0.96 -8.82 -4.48
C LYS A 54 -0.24 -8.06 -5.03
N PHE A 55 -0.76 -7.11 -4.24
CA PHE A 55 -1.85 -6.24 -4.66
C PHE A 55 -1.45 -4.80 -4.35
N CYS A 56 -1.05 -4.09 -5.39
CA CYS A 56 -0.71 -2.67 -5.31
C CYS A 56 -1.49 -1.86 -6.34
N PHE A 57 -1.59 -0.56 -6.11
CA PHE A 57 -2.27 0.38 -6.99
C PHE A 57 -1.74 1.80 -6.78
N GLN A 58 -1.90 2.65 -7.80
CA GLN A 58 -1.59 4.08 -7.79
C GLN A 58 -2.85 4.90 -8.00
N GLY A 59 -3.25 5.67 -6.99
CA GLY A 59 -4.51 6.39 -6.97
C GLY A 59 -5.73 5.47 -6.87
N GLY A 60 -6.85 6.04 -6.46
CA GLY A 60 -8.15 5.38 -6.47
C GLY A 60 -8.97 5.64 -5.21
N LEU A 61 -10.18 5.11 -5.22
CA LEU A 61 -11.07 5.07 -4.08
C LEU A 61 -10.96 3.70 -3.40
N VAL A 62 -10.47 3.69 -2.17
CA VAL A 62 -10.50 2.51 -1.29
C VAL A 62 -11.72 2.61 -0.41
N VAL A 63 -12.58 1.60 -0.43
CA VAL A 63 -13.77 1.50 0.43
C VAL A 63 -13.70 0.23 1.25
N LEU A 64 -13.82 0.36 2.57
CA LEU A 64 -13.79 -0.76 3.49
C LEU A 64 -15.00 -0.72 4.43
N ARG A 65 -15.54 -1.90 4.77
CA ARG A 65 -16.65 -2.05 5.73
C ARG A 65 -16.19 -2.89 6.91
N VAL A 66 -16.15 -2.26 8.09
CA VAL A 66 -15.42 -2.77 9.25
C VAL A 66 -16.19 -2.55 10.55
N GLN A 67 -16.07 -3.51 11.46
CA GLN A 67 -16.47 -3.39 12.86
C GLN A 67 -15.22 -3.49 13.73
N LEU A 68 -15.04 -2.50 14.61
CA LEU A 68 -13.88 -2.40 15.49
C LEU A 68 -13.99 -3.30 16.73
N PRO A 69 -12.85 -3.79 17.25
CA PRO A 69 -12.80 -4.56 18.49
C PRO A 69 -13.09 -3.70 19.71
N GLY A 70 -13.97 -4.18 20.60
CA GLY A 70 -14.31 -3.46 21.84
C GLY A 70 -15.15 -4.30 22.81
N VAL A 71 -15.19 -3.87 24.07
CA VAL A 71 -16.01 -4.47 25.12
C VAL A 71 -17.44 -3.94 24.99
N VAL A 72 -18.25 -4.64 24.20
CA VAL A 72 -19.61 -4.19 23.81
C VAL A 72 -20.74 -5.09 24.32
N ASP A 73 -20.43 -6.09 25.14
CA ASP A 73 -21.46 -6.91 25.76
C ASP A 73 -22.30 -6.11 26.76
N LYS A 74 -23.61 -6.34 26.78
CA LYS A 74 -24.56 -5.58 27.62
C LYS A 74 -24.25 -5.66 29.12
N ASP A 75 -23.71 -6.79 29.57
CA ASP A 75 -23.40 -7.05 30.98
C ASP A 75 -21.96 -6.67 31.36
N SER A 76 -21.18 -6.10 30.42
CA SER A 76 -19.78 -5.70 30.64
C SER A 76 -19.60 -4.50 31.59
N GLY A 77 -20.69 -3.78 31.88
CA GLY A 77 -20.65 -2.54 32.63
C GLY A 77 -19.96 -1.39 31.88
N ASN A 78 -19.77 -1.49 30.55
CA ASN A 78 -19.32 -0.37 29.73
C ASN A 78 -20.34 0.78 29.81
N PRO A 79 -19.97 1.96 30.36
CA PRO A 79 -20.88 3.09 30.51
C PRO A 79 -21.45 3.60 29.19
N ASP A 80 -20.70 3.46 28.09
CA ASP A 80 -21.11 3.95 26.77
C ASP A 80 -22.30 3.18 26.21
N LEU A 81 -22.63 1.99 26.75
CA LEU A 81 -23.77 1.17 26.32
C LEU A 81 -25.08 1.56 27.05
N VAL A 82 -25.01 2.37 28.11
CA VAL A 82 -26.19 2.72 28.92
C VAL A 82 -27.09 3.66 28.15
N ASN A 83 -28.30 3.20 27.79
CA ASN A 83 -29.27 3.94 26.97
C ASN A 83 -28.69 4.44 25.63
N ALA A 84 -27.73 3.70 25.09
CA ALA A 84 -27.00 4.12 23.92
C ALA A 84 -27.79 3.95 22.63
N THR A 85 -27.46 4.80 21.65
CA THR A 85 -27.85 4.62 20.25
C THR A 85 -26.57 4.41 19.43
N LYS A 86 -26.72 4.03 18.16
CA LYS A 86 -25.59 3.96 17.22
C LYS A 86 -24.82 5.29 17.13
N ALA A 87 -25.50 6.41 17.34
CA ALA A 87 -24.93 7.75 17.31
C ALA A 87 -24.30 8.18 18.64
N SER A 88 -24.48 7.44 19.74
CA SER A 88 -23.80 7.76 21.01
C SER A 88 -22.29 7.84 20.78
N ARG A 89 -21.59 8.75 21.47
CA ARG A 89 -20.14 8.87 21.34
C ARG A 89 -19.46 7.76 22.15
N ALA A 90 -18.37 7.19 21.63
CA ALA A 90 -17.50 6.33 22.44
C ALA A 90 -16.61 7.23 23.31
N GLU A 91 -16.71 7.11 24.63
CA GLU A 91 -16.02 8.00 25.58
C GLU A 91 -15.25 7.22 26.65
N SER A 92 -15.64 5.97 26.90
CA SER A 92 -15.05 5.12 27.93
C SER A 92 -13.84 4.35 27.41
N ILE A 93 -12.74 5.06 27.11
CA ILE A 93 -11.53 4.55 26.42
C ILE A 93 -11.03 3.18 26.90
N ALA A 94 -11.09 2.89 28.21
CA ALA A 94 -10.64 1.62 28.79
C ALA A 94 -11.41 0.38 28.26
N TYR A 95 -12.63 0.57 27.75
CA TYR A 95 -13.46 -0.50 27.19
C TYR A 95 -13.18 -0.77 25.70
N TYR A 96 -12.24 -0.03 25.09
CA TYR A 96 -11.81 -0.27 23.71
C TYR A 96 -10.27 -0.36 23.66
N PRO A 97 -9.68 -1.36 24.35
CA PRO A 97 -8.27 -1.40 24.74
C PRO A 97 -7.25 -1.67 23.62
N THR A 98 -7.70 -1.76 22.37
CA THR A 98 -6.86 -2.13 21.23
C THR A 98 -6.74 -0.98 20.24
N TRP A 99 -5.75 -1.07 19.36
CA TRP A 99 -5.45 -0.09 18.32
C TRP A 99 -5.59 -0.74 16.94
N PRO A 100 -6.79 -0.76 16.35
CA PRO A 100 -6.99 -1.24 15.00
C PRO A 100 -6.35 -0.29 13.99
N GLY A 101 -5.74 -0.87 12.96
CA GLY A 101 -5.07 -0.16 11.87
C GLY A 101 -5.44 -0.75 10.51
N ILE A 102 -5.84 0.08 9.57
CA ILE A 102 -5.98 -0.24 8.15
C ILE A 102 -5.36 0.92 7.36
N TRP A 103 -4.31 0.61 6.64
CA TRP A 103 -3.42 1.62 6.07
C TRP A 103 -2.78 1.12 4.78
N MET A 104 -2.20 2.05 4.03
CA MET A 104 -1.53 1.80 2.77
C MET A 104 -0.06 2.18 2.89
N PHE A 105 0.82 1.40 2.26
CA PHE A 105 2.25 1.61 2.30
C PHE A 105 2.87 1.53 0.91
N GLY A 106 3.82 2.42 0.60
CA GLY A 106 4.54 2.38 -0.68
C GLY A 106 5.33 1.08 -0.86
N ASN A 107 5.21 0.46 -2.03
CA ASN A 107 5.67 -0.91 -2.29
C ASN A 107 7.20 -1.09 -2.20
N LEU A 108 7.97 0.00 -2.26
CA LEU A 108 9.43 -0.03 -2.05
C LEU A 108 9.82 -0.35 -0.62
N GLY A 109 8.92 -0.17 0.36
CA GLY A 109 9.09 -0.65 1.71
C GLY A 109 8.25 -1.91 1.95
N ARG A 110 8.75 -2.82 2.78
CA ARG A 110 7.98 -3.90 3.37
C ARG A 110 7.85 -3.62 4.86
N ALA A 111 6.64 -3.35 5.32
CA ALA A 111 6.36 -3.14 6.73
C ALA A 111 6.97 -4.25 7.60
N ILE A 112 7.56 -3.86 8.72
CA ILE A 112 8.36 -4.64 9.69
C ILE A 112 9.77 -5.07 9.24
N PHE A 113 10.20 -4.75 8.02
CA PHE A 113 11.56 -5.00 7.54
C PHE A 113 12.36 -3.71 7.46
N THR A 114 13.12 -3.40 8.52
CA THR A 114 13.91 -2.16 8.65
C THR A 114 14.89 -1.95 7.50
N GLY A 115 15.48 -3.02 6.95
CA GLY A 115 16.37 -2.94 5.78
C GLY A 115 15.69 -2.38 4.53
N SER A 116 14.38 -2.62 4.37
CA SER A 116 13.58 -2.10 3.26
C SER A 116 13.00 -0.71 3.51
N THR A 117 12.85 -0.30 4.76
CA THR A 117 12.22 1.00 5.11
C THR A 117 13.24 2.09 5.42
N ALA A 118 14.47 1.73 5.82
CA ALA A 118 15.52 2.69 6.11
C ALA A 118 15.84 3.57 4.89
N ARG A 119 15.70 4.89 5.07
CA ARG A 119 15.88 5.92 4.03
C ARG A 119 14.92 5.80 2.84
N PHE A 120 13.80 5.10 3.03
CA PHE A 120 12.68 5.01 2.10
C PHE A 120 11.41 5.56 2.71
N TRP A 121 11.09 5.13 3.93
CA TRP A 121 9.91 5.59 4.63
C TRP A 121 10.17 6.95 5.29
N PRO A 122 9.26 7.93 5.18
CA PRO A 122 8.05 7.98 4.34
C PRO A 122 8.23 8.95 3.16
N PHE A 123 9.33 8.87 2.40
CA PHE A 123 9.65 9.90 1.40
C PHE A 123 8.55 10.08 0.33
N SER A 124 8.20 11.34 0.08
CA SER A 124 7.43 11.83 -1.07
C SER A 124 8.14 13.07 -1.65
N TYR A 125 9.41 12.92 -1.96
CA TYR A 125 10.31 14.02 -2.32
C TYR A 125 11.07 13.70 -3.61
N ASN A 126 11.05 14.66 -4.53
CA ASN A 126 11.57 14.50 -5.89
C ASN A 126 12.32 15.75 -6.37
N GLU A 127 13.14 16.35 -5.50
CA GLU A 127 14.00 17.48 -5.87
C GLU A 127 15.47 17.17 -5.56
N CYS A 128 16.38 17.57 -6.45
CA CYS A 128 17.81 17.56 -6.16
C CYS A 128 18.23 18.92 -5.59
N ASN A 129 18.21 19.04 -4.26
CA ASN A 129 18.59 20.26 -3.56
C ASN A 129 19.23 19.96 -2.20
N ASP A 130 20.53 19.69 -2.20
CA ASP A 130 21.31 19.39 -0.99
C ASP A 130 21.43 20.56 -0.01
N THR A 131 21.00 21.78 -0.41
CA THR A 131 20.92 22.90 0.54
C THR A 131 19.69 22.76 1.45
N VAL A 132 18.58 22.25 0.92
CA VAL A 132 17.32 22.09 1.66
C VAL A 132 17.24 20.72 2.33
N PHE A 133 17.71 19.68 1.65
CA PHE A 133 17.67 18.31 2.16
C PHE A 133 18.85 17.51 1.62
N ASP A 134 19.66 16.95 2.52
CA ASP A 134 20.79 16.09 2.17
C ASP A 134 20.30 14.80 1.51
N SER A 135 20.59 14.69 0.20
CA SER A 135 20.20 13.55 -0.64
C SER A 135 20.69 12.20 -0.14
N GLN A 136 21.75 12.12 0.68
CA GLN A 136 22.25 10.86 1.25
C GLN A 136 21.24 10.18 2.21
N ASN A 137 20.29 10.96 2.73
CA ASN A 137 19.23 10.47 3.62
C ASN A 137 18.04 9.84 2.86
N GLN A 138 17.97 9.97 1.54
CA GLN A 138 16.97 9.30 0.69
C GLN A 138 17.67 8.30 -0.24
N ARG A 139 17.34 7.01 -0.10
CA ARG A 139 18.09 5.93 -0.78
C ARG A 139 17.98 5.98 -2.30
N ILE A 140 16.88 6.50 -2.83
CA ILE A 140 16.70 6.80 -4.25
C ILE A 140 16.37 8.28 -4.36
N SER A 141 17.38 9.09 -4.66
CA SER A 141 17.28 10.55 -4.70
C SER A 141 17.17 11.06 -6.13
N ALA A 142 16.47 12.18 -6.31
CA ALA A 142 16.41 12.90 -7.59
C ALA A 142 17.77 13.46 -8.04
N CYS A 143 18.80 13.46 -7.18
CA CYS A 143 20.16 13.82 -7.57
C CYS A 143 20.89 12.74 -8.39
N ASP A 144 20.37 11.51 -8.43
CA ASP A 144 21.05 10.40 -9.09
C ASP A 144 20.63 10.28 -10.58
N PRO A 145 21.55 10.50 -11.54
CA PRO A 145 21.27 10.28 -12.96
C PRO A 145 21.17 8.80 -13.35
N ASN A 146 21.69 7.87 -12.53
CA ASN A 146 21.80 6.46 -12.87
C ASN A 146 21.58 5.57 -11.62
N PRO A 147 20.38 5.58 -11.03
CA PRO A 147 20.07 4.83 -9.81
C PRO A 147 20.18 3.30 -9.95
N GLY A 148 20.21 2.78 -11.18
CA GLY A 148 20.29 1.35 -11.45
C GLY A 148 19.00 0.59 -11.13
N SER A 149 19.05 -0.74 -11.16
CA SER A 149 17.95 -1.62 -10.73
C SER A 149 16.55 -1.27 -11.27
N GLY A 150 16.48 -0.84 -12.53
CA GLY A 150 15.24 -0.49 -13.22
C GLY A 150 14.62 0.85 -12.82
N MET A 151 15.28 1.65 -11.98
CA MET A 151 14.79 2.96 -11.53
C MET A 151 14.94 4.04 -12.60
N ASN A 152 14.04 5.02 -12.59
CA ASN A 152 14.11 6.16 -13.49
C ASN A 152 15.21 7.15 -13.05
N PRO A 153 16.02 7.69 -14.00
CA PRO A 153 16.95 8.78 -13.73
C PRO A 153 16.29 10.01 -13.10
N TYR A 154 16.97 10.68 -12.17
CA TYR A 154 16.54 11.94 -11.55
C TYR A 154 15.15 11.90 -10.90
N GLN A 155 14.75 10.73 -10.39
CA GLN A 155 13.49 10.54 -9.70
C GLN A 155 13.75 10.15 -8.24
N GLY A 156 13.42 11.04 -7.31
CA GLY A 156 13.37 10.75 -5.89
C GLY A 156 12.18 9.84 -5.58
N ARG A 157 12.42 8.76 -4.83
CA ARG A 157 11.44 7.71 -4.53
C ARG A 157 11.40 7.41 -3.04
N GLY A 158 10.33 6.74 -2.60
CA GLY A 158 10.10 6.46 -1.19
C GLY A 158 9.11 5.34 -0.92
N ALA A 159 8.74 5.19 0.34
CA ALA A 159 7.66 4.33 0.80
C ALA A 159 6.76 5.14 1.74
N PRO A 160 5.92 6.06 1.23
CA PRO A 160 5.03 6.86 2.05
C PRO A 160 3.89 6.02 2.63
N GLU A 161 3.14 6.60 3.55
CA GLU A 161 2.09 5.93 4.32
C GLU A 161 0.80 6.74 4.31
N ILE A 162 -0.33 6.05 4.15
CA ILE A 162 -1.67 6.63 4.24
C ILE A 162 -2.51 5.76 5.17
N ASP A 163 -2.88 6.30 6.31
CA ASP A 163 -3.69 5.64 7.32
C ASP A 163 -5.17 5.91 7.05
N ILE A 164 -5.89 4.92 6.55
CA ILE A 164 -7.34 5.02 6.30
C ILE A 164 -8.07 5.07 7.65
N LEU A 165 -7.67 4.16 8.54
CA LEU A 165 -8.12 4.04 9.90
C LEU A 165 -6.92 3.64 10.75
N GLU A 166 -6.48 4.50 11.65
CA GLU A 166 -5.44 4.13 12.62
C GLU A 166 -5.80 4.72 13.98
N GLY A 167 -6.23 3.87 14.91
CA GLY A 167 -6.67 4.34 16.20
C GLY A 167 -7.82 3.52 16.76
N GLY A 168 -7.92 3.51 18.07
CA GLY A 168 -8.99 2.88 18.83
C GLY A 168 -9.23 3.66 20.12
N GLY A 169 -10.11 3.17 20.98
CA GLY A 169 -10.54 3.98 22.12
C GLY A 169 -11.72 4.87 21.75
N THR A 170 -11.49 6.17 21.76
CA THR A 170 -12.52 7.20 21.58
C THR A 170 -12.31 8.04 20.30
N GLU A 171 -11.17 7.85 19.63
CA GLU A 171 -10.77 8.60 18.45
C GLU A 171 -10.07 7.69 17.45
N ILE A 172 -10.20 8.01 16.16
CA ILE A 172 -9.43 7.41 15.06
C ILE A 172 -8.56 8.52 14.46
N SER A 173 -7.33 8.19 14.11
CA SER A 173 -6.45 9.03 13.30
C SER A 173 -6.62 8.70 11.82
N SER A 174 -6.70 9.75 11.02
CA SER A 174 -6.55 9.69 9.57
C SER A 174 -5.33 10.51 9.19
N SER A 175 -4.41 9.91 8.45
CA SER A 175 -3.02 10.37 8.41
C SER A 175 -2.38 10.13 7.05
N MET A 176 -1.57 11.09 6.62
CA MET A 176 -0.60 10.91 5.54
C MET A 176 0.79 11.20 6.09
N GLN A 177 1.70 10.23 5.99
CA GLN A 177 3.08 10.40 6.44
C GLN A 177 4.00 10.64 5.24
N ILE A 178 4.83 11.67 5.36
CA ILE A 178 5.64 12.21 4.27
C ILE A 178 7.03 12.63 4.75
N GLY A 179 8.01 12.53 3.86
CA GLY A 179 9.40 12.93 4.08
C GLY A 179 9.98 13.67 2.88
N PRO A 180 10.94 14.59 3.09
CA PRO A 180 11.48 15.02 4.38
C PRO A 180 10.55 16.01 5.08
N GLY A 181 10.34 15.83 6.38
CA GLY A 181 9.49 16.72 7.16
C GLY A 181 10.06 18.15 7.27
N MET A 182 9.21 19.09 7.69
CA MET A 182 9.58 20.50 7.80
C MET A 182 10.73 20.73 8.80
N PRO A 183 11.66 21.67 8.52
CA PRO A 183 12.61 22.15 9.52
C PRO A 183 11.92 22.78 10.74
N ASP A 184 12.63 22.86 11.88
CA ASP A 184 12.09 23.39 13.15
C ASP A 184 11.53 24.81 13.03
N ASP A 185 12.12 25.62 12.15
CA ASP A 185 11.72 27.00 11.90
C ASP A 185 10.31 27.13 11.29
N PHE A 186 9.76 26.04 10.76
CA PHE A 186 8.39 25.97 10.25
C PHE A 186 7.46 25.15 11.16
N ARG A 187 7.89 24.71 12.34
CA ARG A 187 7.07 23.94 13.30
C ARG A 187 6.54 24.81 14.43
N LYS A 188 5.60 24.30 15.22
CA LYS A 188 5.20 24.95 16.48
C LYS A 188 6.40 25.18 17.40
N PHE A 189 6.34 26.18 18.28
CA PHE A 189 7.42 26.38 19.26
C PHE A 189 7.52 25.19 20.21
N TYR A 190 8.75 24.87 20.61
CA TYR A 190 9.03 23.70 21.45
C TYR A 190 8.65 23.96 22.91
N GLU A 191 7.89 23.03 23.52
CA GLU A 191 7.64 23.01 24.96
C GLU A 191 8.82 22.33 25.68
N LYS A 192 9.47 23.06 26.58
CA LYS A 192 10.63 22.56 27.32
C LYS A 192 10.27 21.83 28.60
N VAL A 193 9.13 22.16 29.22
CA VAL A 193 8.78 21.67 30.57
C VAL A 193 8.09 20.31 30.50
N ASN A 194 7.07 20.19 29.65
CA ASN A 194 6.31 18.97 29.46
C ASN A 194 6.02 18.78 27.97
N PRO A 195 6.94 18.19 27.20
CA PRO A 195 6.75 17.97 25.76
C PRO A 195 5.45 17.23 25.41
N SER A 196 4.98 16.34 26.29
CA SER A 196 3.73 15.59 26.11
C SER A 196 2.46 16.46 26.17
N CYS A 197 2.56 17.72 26.59
CA CYS A 197 1.44 18.66 26.57
C CYS A 197 0.85 18.85 25.17
N ILE A 198 1.62 18.57 24.11
CA ILE A 198 1.16 18.72 22.72
C ILE A 198 -0.05 17.84 22.39
N TYR A 199 -0.28 16.79 23.19
CA TYR A 199 -1.44 15.90 23.07
C TYR A 199 -2.64 16.39 23.88
N GLY A 200 -2.41 17.26 24.88
CA GLY A 200 -3.47 17.91 25.63
C GLY A 200 -3.76 19.28 25.04
N TYR A 201 -4.88 19.43 24.31
CA TYR A 201 -5.31 20.69 23.73
C TYR A 201 -5.29 21.83 24.77
N GLY A 202 -4.34 22.76 24.63
CA GLY A 202 -4.18 23.90 25.55
C GLY A 202 -3.42 23.62 26.85
N SER A 203 -2.75 22.48 26.98
CA SER A 203 -2.02 22.10 28.20
C SER A 203 -0.56 22.56 28.23
N CYS A 204 -0.02 23.09 27.12
CA CYS A 204 1.35 23.60 27.06
C CYS A 204 1.46 24.98 27.70
N THR A 205 2.55 25.18 28.43
CA THR A 205 2.84 26.42 29.17
C THR A 205 3.60 27.43 28.34
N THR A 206 4.40 26.96 27.39
CA THR A 206 5.22 27.79 26.50
C THR A 206 4.32 28.47 25.46
N PRO A 207 4.34 29.82 25.38
CA PRO A 207 3.61 30.54 24.34
C PRO A 207 3.96 30.06 22.94
N GLY A 208 2.94 29.65 22.17
CA GLY A 208 3.12 29.11 20.83
C GLY A 208 3.35 27.60 20.72
N ALA A 209 3.41 26.87 21.84
CA ALA A 209 3.57 25.42 21.80
C ALA A 209 2.26 24.63 21.67
N ASN A 210 1.12 25.24 21.99
CA ASN A 210 -0.19 24.57 21.94
C ASN A 210 -0.73 24.40 20.52
N SER A 211 -0.64 25.46 19.72
CA SER A 211 -1.21 25.52 18.38
C SER A 211 -0.26 26.31 17.48
N VAL A 212 -0.12 25.84 16.24
CA VAL A 212 0.73 26.50 15.25
C VAL A 212 0.19 27.92 14.99
N ASP A 213 1.08 28.90 14.88
CA ASP A 213 0.76 30.31 14.60
C ASP A 213 -0.19 30.98 15.62
N VAL A 214 -0.31 30.44 16.83
CA VAL A 214 -1.10 30.97 17.95
C VAL A 214 -0.26 31.09 19.22
N PRO A 215 -0.09 32.27 19.85
CA PRO A 215 -0.73 33.55 19.51
C PRO A 215 -0.19 34.16 18.20
N THR A 216 -1.08 34.75 17.40
CA THR A 216 -0.76 35.25 16.06
C THR A 216 0.32 36.34 16.06
N ALA A 217 0.24 37.27 17.01
CA ALA A 217 1.23 38.36 17.12
C ALA A 217 2.64 37.86 17.51
N LEU A 218 2.71 36.76 18.27
CA LEU A 218 3.98 36.18 18.69
C LEU A 218 4.73 35.57 17.50
N TYR A 219 4.05 34.74 16.71
CA TYR A 219 4.64 34.13 15.51
C TYR A 219 5.03 35.19 14.47
N LYS A 220 4.17 36.19 14.23
CA LYS A 220 4.47 37.31 13.34
C LYS A 220 5.72 38.08 13.79
N LYS A 221 5.89 38.31 15.09
CA LYS A 221 7.06 39.00 15.65
C LYS A 221 8.34 38.16 15.53
N ASN A 222 8.25 36.86 15.76
CA ASN A 222 9.42 35.99 15.87
C ASN A 222 9.92 35.46 14.52
N ARG A 223 9.03 35.25 13.55
CA ARG A 223 9.37 34.64 12.25
C ARG A 223 9.02 35.50 11.04
N GLY A 224 7.82 36.08 11.02
CA GLY A 224 7.36 36.91 9.90
C GLY A 224 6.84 36.13 8.68
N TYR A 225 6.81 34.80 8.75
CA TYR A 225 6.19 33.89 7.79
C TYR A 225 5.29 32.88 8.52
N LYS A 226 4.45 32.15 7.79
CA LYS A 226 3.54 31.13 8.35
C LYS A 226 4.27 29.84 8.70
N SER A 227 3.76 29.12 9.68
CA SER A 227 4.32 27.82 10.10
C SER A 227 3.37 26.67 9.74
N TRP A 228 3.92 25.47 9.57
CA TRP A 228 3.21 24.22 9.28
C TRP A 228 2.47 24.20 7.94
N TYR A 229 1.91 23.04 7.62
CA TYR A 229 1.10 22.80 6.44
C TYR A 229 -0.19 23.65 6.47
N GLN A 230 -0.64 24.10 5.29
CA GLN A 230 -1.74 25.06 5.14
C GLN A 230 -2.90 24.45 4.34
N GLY A 231 -4.12 24.91 4.61
CA GLY A 231 -5.29 24.59 3.79
C GLY A 231 -5.81 23.15 3.96
N MET A 232 -5.49 22.50 5.07
CA MET A 232 -6.08 21.21 5.42
C MET A 232 -7.58 21.38 5.64
N ARG A 233 -8.37 20.41 5.19
CA ARG A 233 -9.84 20.47 5.18
C ARG A 233 -10.38 19.50 6.22
N TYR A 234 -11.27 19.98 7.08
CA TYR A 234 -11.84 19.20 8.19
C TYR A 234 -13.36 19.26 8.15
N GLY A 235 -14.03 18.12 8.15
CA GLY A 235 -15.48 17.98 8.10
C GLY A 235 -16.02 17.22 9.32
N ALA A 236 -17.22 17.57 9.76
CA ALA A 236 -17.81 16.97 10.95
C ALA A 236 -18.16 15.49 10.73
N ASN A 237 -17.87 14.65 11.72
CA ASN A 237 -18.48 13.33 11.82
C ASN A 237 -19.92 13.49 12.32
N ASN A 238 -20.85 13.67 11.38
CA ASN A 238 -22.27 13.87 11.65
C ASN A 238 -23.01 12.62 12.15
N LEU A 239 -22.33 11.47 12.23
CA LEU A 239 -22.89 10.24 12.81
C LEU A 239 -22.87 10.27 14.34
N CYS A 240 -22.04 11.12 14.95
CA CYS A 240 -22.03 11.33 16.38
C CYS A 240 -23.20 12.17 16.88
N ALA A 241 -23.65 11.89 18.10
CA ALA A 241 -24.60 12.72 18.82
C ALA A 241 -24.09 14.16 18.96
N SER A 242 -25.00 15.12 18.74
CA SER A 242 -24.74 16.55 18.83
C SER A 242 -24.61 17.03 20.28
N ARG A 243 -23.78 18.06 20.48
CA ARG A 243 -23.55 18.80 21.72
C ARG A 243 -23.64 20.29 21.43
N SER A 244 -24.49 21.01 22.16
CA SER A 244 -24.78 22.41 21.87
C SER A 244 -23.60 23.36 22.10
N ASP A 245 -22.71 23.00 23.03
CA ASP A 245 -21.46 23.71 23.33
C ASP A 245 -20.39 23.47 22.27
N GLU A 246 -20.60 22.53 21.35
CA GLU A 246 -19.70 22.25 20.22
C GLU A 246 -20.11 22.97 18.92
N ILE A 247 -21.23 23.69 18.91
CA ILE A 247 -21.75 24.37 17.72
C ILE A 247 -20.95 25.65 17.43
N GLN A 248 -20.50 25.78 16.18
CA GLN A 248 -19.81 26.96 15.66
C GLN A 248 -20.58 27.65 14.54
N THR A 249 -20.21 28.90 14.26
CA THR A 249 -20.66 29.63 13.07
C THR A 249 -19.45 30.22 12.34
N LEU A 250 -19.48 30.19 11.01
CA LEU A 250 -18.41 30.76 10.18
C LEU A 250 -18.14 32.23 10.52
N ALA A 251 -19.20 33.02 10.74
CA ALA A 251 -19.06 34.45 11.05
C ALA A 251 -18.24 34.70 12.32
N LYS A 252 -18.47 33.92 13.39
CA LYS A 252 -17.71 34.04 14.65
C LYS A 252 -16.24 33.68 14.44
N ILE A 253 -15.96 32.57 13.76
CA ILE A 253 -14.60 32.11 13.52
C ILE A 253 -13.83 33.06 12.60
N ASN A 254 -14.43 33.53 11.51
CA ASN A 254 -13.81 34.53 10.63
C ASN A 254 -13.49 35.84 11.37
N ALA A 255 -14.38 36.31 12.25
CA ALA A 255 -14.12 37.50 13.06
C ALA A 255 -12.94 37.29 14.02
N SER A 256 -12.84 36.11 14.64
CA SER A 256 -11.72 35.75 15.52
C SER A 256 -10.39 35.71 14.75
N LEU A 257 -10.32 34.96 13.65
CA LEU A 257 -9.11 34.83 12.84
C LEU A 257 -8.66 36.18 12.27
N SER A 258 -9.59 37.02 11.82
CA SER A 258 -9.29 38.36 11.28
C SER A 258 -8.71 39.30 12.35
N LYS A 259 -9.16 39.18 13.60
CA LYS A 259 -8.62 39.93 14.74
C LYS A 259 -7.21 39.45 15.13
N GLY A 260 -6.89 38.19 14.82
CA GLY A 260 -5.71 37.49 15.32
C GLY A 260 -5.96 36.95 16.72
N ILE A 261 -5.57 35.69 16.93
CA ILE A 261 -5.78 35.00 18.20
C ILE A 261 -4.68 35.43 19.17
N THR A 262 -5.11 35.87 20.36
CA THR A 262 -4.23 36.40 21.40
C THR A 262 -3.98 35.41 22.53
N GLU A 263 -4.87 34.43 22.64
CA GLU A 263 -4.87 33.34 23.57
C GLU A 263 -3.68 32.42 23.33
N ASN A 264 -3.20 31.77 24.39
CA ASN A 264 -2.09 30.83 24.31
C ASN A 264 -2.47 29.51 23.62
N ALA A 265 -3.76 29.21 23.54
CA ALA A 265 -4.28 27.96 23.00
C ALA A 265 -5.57 28.22 22.24
N CYS A 266 -5.78 27.44 21.19
CA CYS A 266 -7.05 27.40 20.50
C CYS A 266 -8.18 26.91 21.41
N THR A 267 -9.34 27.54 21.27
CA THR A 267 -10.60 27.06 21.83
C THR A 267 -11.62 26.95 20.71
N ILE A 268 -12.75 26.32 21.00
CA ILE A 268 -13.87 26.25 20.05
C ILE A 268 -14.51 27.62 19.77
N GLU A 269 -14.18 28.66 20.54
CA GLU A 269 -14.68 30.00 20.29
C GLU A 269 -13.74 30.82 19.42
N THR A 270 -12.43 30.54 19.48
CA THR A 270 -11.37 31.35 18.88
C THR A 270 -10.82 30.77 17.59
N CYS A 271 -10.86 29.44 17.43
CA CYS A 271 -10.31 28.72 16.28
C CYS A 271 -11.39 27.91 15.54
N PRO A 272 -11.13 27.50 14.29
CA PRO A 272 -11.89 26.43 13.63
C PRO A 272 -12.03 25.21 14.54
N ALA A 273 -13.09 24.43 14.39
CA ALA A 273 -13.38 23.29 15.27
C ALA A 273 -12.26 22.24 15.28
N SER A 274 -11.42 22.22 14.24
CA SER A 274 -10.23 21.37 14.16
C SER A 274 -9.06 21.83 15.01
N PHE A 275 -9.13 23.04 15.59
CA PHE A 275 -8.02 23.75 16.24
C PHE A 275 -6.81 24.03 15.32
N ASP A 276 -7.00 23.90 14.01
CA ASP A 276 -6.06 24.38 13.01
C ASP A 276 -6.51 25.75 12.49
N VAL A 277 -5.72 26.79 12.77
CA VAL A 277 -5.98 28.17 12.31
C VAL A 277 -5.68 28.36 10.83
N HIS A 278 -5.08 27.37 10.18
CA HIS A 278 -4.78 27.34 8.76
C HIS A 278 -5.73 26.41 7.97
N ALA A 279 -6.76 25.88 8.64
CA ALA A 279 -7.77 25.08 8.00
C ALA A 279 -8.50 25.86 6.89
N GLU A 280 -8.89 25.16 5.83
CA GLU A 280 -9.80 25.69 4.83
C GLU A 280 -11.18 25.94 5.45
N LEU A 281 -11.81 27.08 5.12
CA LEU A 281 -13.12 27.49 5.65
C LEU A 281 -14.18 27.71 4.55
N GLY A 282 -13.81 27.47 3.29
CA GLY A 282 -14.71 27.50 2.14
C GLY A 282 -15.81 26.44 2.22
N PHE A 283 -16.70 26.49 1.24
CA PHE A 283 -17.79 25.51 1.12
C PHE A 283 -17.26 24.11 0.86
N MET A 284 -17.91 23.13 1.47
CA MET A 284 -17.81 21.72 1.11
C MET A 284 -18.51 21.46 -0.24
N ASP A 285 -18.32 20.28 -0.79
CA ASP A 285 -18.87 19.89 -2.10
C ASP A 285 -20.40 19.98 -2.17
N ASN A 286 -21.08 19.80 -1.03
CA ASN A 286 -22.54 19.94 -0.91
C ASN A 286 -23.02 21.40 -0.98
N LYS A 287 -22.10 22.38 -0.96
CA LYS A 287 -22.29 23.84 -1.06
C LYS A 287 -23.14 24.46 0.06
N THR A 288 -23.46 23.71 1.11
CA THR A 288 -24.22 24.19 2.27
C THR A 288 -23.37 24.25 3.53
N ASP A 289 -22.48 23.27 3.70
CA ASP A 289 -21.59 23.20 4.84
C ASP A 289 -20.23 23.83 4.52
N HIS A 290 -19.51 24.21 5.56
CA HIS A 290 -18.18 24.77 5.48
C HIS A 290 -17.17 23.81 6.07
N TRP A 291 -16.01 23.71 5.42
CA TRP A 291 -14.84 23.09 6.04
C TRP A 291 -14.47 23.86 7.32
N GLY A 292 -13.94 23.14 8.32
CA GLY A 292 -13.44 23.70 9.57
C GLY A 292 -14.50 24.24 10.54
N ILE A 293 -15.79 24.24 10.18
CA ILE A 293 -16.88 24.76 11.02
C ILE A 293 -17.81 23.64 11.47
N ASN A 294 -17.96 23.47 12.78
CA ASN A 294 -18.89 22.49 13.35
C ASN A 294 -20.30 23.06 13.51
N SER A 295 -21.05 23.23 12.42
CA SER A 295 -22.41 23.80 12.45
C SER A 295 -23.42 22.93 13.22
N ASN A 296 -23.17 21.62 13.32
CA ASN A 296 -24.09 20.66 13.94
C ASN A 296 -23.71 20.27 15.37
N GLY A 297 -22.54 20.69 15.86
CA GLY A 297 -22.04 20.32 17.19
C GLY A 297 -21.80 18.82 17.36
N THR A 298 -21.52 18.07 16.30
CA THR A 298 -21.22 16.63 16.38
C THR A 298 -19.71 16.42 16.61
N CYS A 299 -19.24 15.17 16.64
CA CYS A 299 -17.80 14.91 16.69
C CYS A 299 -17.10 15.61 15.53
N PHE A 300 -15.98 16.27 15.80
CA PHE A 300 -15.24 17.01 14.79
C PHE A 300 -13.76 16.60 14.80
N PRO A 301 -13.16 16.32 13.62
CA PRO A 301 -11.74 16.02 13.49
C PRO A 301 -10.86 17.21 13.93
N LYS A 302 -9.88 16.94 14.78
CA LYS A 302 -8.93 17.92 15.30
C LYS A 302 -7.53 17.61 14.79
N ILE A 303 -6.73 18.65 14.54
CA ILE A 303 -5.33 18.49 14.19
C ILE A 303 -4.61 17.67 15.27
N ASN A 304 -3.92 16.62 14.86
CA ASN A 304 -3.22 15.75 15.79
C ASN A 304 -2.00 16.48 16.39
N GLY A 305 -1.74 16.25 17.68
CA GLY A 305 -0.55 16.76 18.36
C GLY A 305 0.75 16.13 17.84
N TYR A 306 0.69 14.91 17.32
CA TYR A 306 1.81 14.20 16.69
C TYR A 306 2.11 14.80 15.32
N THR A 307 3.30 15.39 15.18
CA THR A 307 3.76 16.06 13.95
C THR A 307 4.90 15.31 13.28
N GLY A 308 4.99 13.99 13.49
CA GLY A 308 6.10 13.16 13.04
C GLY A 308 7.27 13.04 14.03
N ALA A 309 8.37 12.46 13.57
CA ALA A 309 9.56 12.18 14.37
C ALA A 309 10.86 12.31 13.55
N TYR A 310 12.00 12.38 14.24
CA TYR A 310 13.30 12.19 13.61
C TYR A 310 13.60 10.69 13.49
N VAL A 311 13.83 10.24 12.27
CA VAL A 311 14.24 8.86 11.99
C VAL A 311 15.76 8.82 11.94
N CYS A 312 16.34 7.96 12.77
CA CYS A 312 17.78 7.81 12.88
C CYS A 312 18.17 6.33 12.83
N ASN A 313 19.37 6.05 12.33
CA ASN A 313 19.99 4.75 12.58
C ASN A 313 20.46 4.64 14.03
N ALA A 314 20.54 3.40 14.54
CA ALA A 314 21.06 3.13 15.87
C ALA A 314 22.50 3.66 16.06
N GLY A 315 22.75 4.36 17.16
CA GLY A 315 24.05 4.95 17.49
C GLY A 315 24.32 6.32 16.86
N ASN A 316 23.32 6.92 16.21
CA ASN A 316 23.39 8.34 15.84
C ASN A 316 23.34 9.21 17.10
N THR A 317 24.33 10.08 17.27
CA THR A 317 24.51 10.93 18.46
C THR A 317 23.90 12.32 18.33
N ASP A 318 23.13 12.59 17.27
CA ASP A 318 22.43 13.85 17.15
C ASP A 318 21.40 14.03 18.27
N SER A 319 21.32 15.24 18.83
CA SER A 319 20.38 15.61 19.88
C SER A 319 18.89 15.41 19.53
N LYS A 320 18.57 15.30 18.24
CA LYS A 320 17.21 15.09 17.72
C LYS A 320 16.87 13.62 17.57
N CYS A 321 17.87 12.74 17.56
CA CYS A 321 17.67 11.31 17.63
C CYS A 321 17.29 10.93 19.06
N ALA A 322 16.43 9.93 19.21
CA ALA A 322 16.25 9.28 20.50
C ALA A 322 17.61 8.78 21.01
N GLU A 323 17.91 9.02 22.28
CA GLU A 323 19.14 8.49 22.91
C GLU A 323 19.18 6.98 22.69
N SER A 324 20.12 6.54 21.87
CA SER A 324 20.32 5.13 21.59
C SER A 324 21.74 4.74 21.90
N GLY A 325 21.87 3.60 22.59
CA GLY A 325 23.13 2.94 22.75
C GLY A 325 23.60 2.38 21.42
N GLY A 326 24.73 2.85 20.90
CA GLY A 326 25.31 2.30 19.67
C GLY A 326 26.46 3.15 19.17
N SER A 327 27.47 2.51 18.60
CA SER A 327 28.52 3.19 17.85
C SER A 327 28.31 2.89 16.37
N THR A 328 28.09 3.92 15.56
CA THR A 328 28.30 3.83 14.11
C THR A 328 29.47 4.71 13.72
N SER A 329 30.24 4.26 12.72
CA SER A 329 31.11 5.19 11.99
C SER A 329 30.26 6.31 11.40
N ALA A 330 30.70 7.56 11.50
CA ALA A 330 29.98 8.72 10.98
C ALA A 330 29.53 8.58 9.50
N ALA A 331 30.23 7.76 8.71
CA ALA A 331 29.94 7.50 7.30
C ALA A 331 28.69 6.63 7.02
N SER A 332 28.11 5.96 8.04
CA SER A 332 26.90 5.14 7.89
C SER A 332 25.69 5.72 8.64
N SER A 333 25.85 6.91 9.23
CA SER A 333 24.80 7.58 9.99
C SER A 333 23.82 8.25 9.03
N PHE A 334 22.53 8.11 9.29
CA PHE A 334 21.49 8.90 8.64
C PHE A 334 20.56 9.49 9.70
N MET A 335 20.02 10.66 9.39
CA MET A 335 18.97 11.29 10.17
C MET A 335 18.12 12.14 9.24
N TYR A 336 16.82 11.96 9.31
CA TYR A 336 15.88 12.85 8.62
C TYR A 336 14.60 12.97 9.42
N GLN A 337 13.96 14.12 9.30
CA GLN A 337 12.64 14.34 9.87
C GLN A 337 11.59 13.74 8.94
N LEU A 338 10.53 13.17 9.50
CA LEU A 338 9.28 12.93 8.78
C LEU A 338 8.16 13.78 9.35
N ASP A 339 7.11 13.99 8.58
CA ASP A 339 5.86 14.57 9.05
C ASP A 339 4.73 13.57 8.93
N ALA A 340 3.80 13.64 9.89
CA ALA A 340 2.48 13.05 9.78
C ALA A 340 1.47 14.21 9.72
N LEU A 341 0.81 14.38 8.58
CA LEU A 341 -0.31 15.31 8.44
C LEU A 341 -1.56 14.52 8.80
N SER A 342 -2.09 14.76 9.99
CA SER A 342 -3.11 13.89 10.54
C SER A 342 -4.16 14.62 11.36
N ALA A 343 -5.34 14.00 11.42
CA ALA A 343 -6.47 14.47 12.18
C ALA A 343 -7.02 13.33 13.06
N ASN A 344 -7.19 13.61 14.34
CA ASN A 344 -7.90 12.71 15.25
C ASN A 344 -9.37 13.09 15.28
N TRP A 345 -10.24 12.13 15.05
CA TRP A 345 -11.68 12.37 15.00
C TRP A 345 -12.43 11.44 15.93
N GLY A 346 -13.34 12.03 16.70
CA GLY A 346 -14.16 11.30 17.66
C GLY A 346 -15.12 10.32 16.95
N ILE A 347 -15.29 9.15 17.55
CA ILE A 347 -16.08 8.07 16.96
C ILE A 347 -17.42 7.87 17.65
N HIS A 348 -18.40 7.47 16.86
CA HIS A 348 -19.72 7.07 17.32
C HIS A 348 -19.71 5.56 17.62
N LEU A 349 -20.57 5.12 18.54
CA LEU A 349 -20.58 3.78 19.11
C LEU A 349 -20.87 2.68 18.06
N ALA A 350 -21.48 3.02 16.93
CA ALA A 350 -21.66 2.08 15.82
C ALA A 350 -20.33 1.50 15.33
N ALA A 351 -19.21 2.23 15.45
CA ALA A 351 -17.88 1.70 15.08
C ALA A 351 -17.54 0.39 15.80
N TYR A 352 -18.03 0.20 17.03
CA TYR A 352 -17.81 -1.01 17.82
C TYR A 352 -19.00 -1.98 17.82
N THR A 353 -20.22 -1.47 17.59
CA THR A 353 -21.47 -2.23 17.75
C THR A 353 -22.12 -2.63 16.44
N ASP A 354 -21.66 -2.11 15.30
CA ASP A 354 -22.20 -2.36 13.97
C ASP A 354 -21.10 -2.27 12.89
N TRP A 355 -21.48 -2.53 11.64
CA TRP A 355 -20.64 -2.32 10.48
C TRP A 355 -20.62 -0.85 10.07
N VAL A 356 -19.42 -0.29 9.95
CA VAL A 356 -19.20 1.08 9.46
C VAL A 356 -18.36 1.05 8.18
N THR A 357 -18.75 1.86 7.21
CA THR A 357 -18.03 2.07 5.96
C THR A 357 -17.07 3.25 6.09
N TYR A 358 -15.80 3.01 5.79
CA TYR A 358 -14.76 4.03 5.72
C TYR A 358 -14.22 4.06 4.29
N SER A 359 -13.81 5.24 3.83
CA SER A 359 -13.17 5.34 2.53
C SER A 359 -12.04 6.36 2.52
N VAL A 360 -11.09 6.09 1.65
CA VAL A 360 -10.07 7.05 1.22
C VAL A 360 -10.12 7.18 -0.28
N GLU A 361 -10.33 8.40 -0.75
CA GLU A 361 -10.07 8.77 -2.14
C GLU A 361 -8.69 9.38 -2.23
N TRP A 362 -7.84 8.81 -3.07
CA TRP A 362 -6.49 9.27 -3.33
C TRP A 362 -6.32 9.59 -4.81
N VAL A 363 -6.12 10.87 -5.10
CA VAL A 363 -5.84 11.39 -6.43
C VAL A 363 -4.39 11.89 -6.45
N PRO A 364 -3.49 11.25 -7.21
CA PRO A 364 -2.10 11.70 -7.34
C PRO A 364 -1.95 12.99 -8.17
N GLY A 365 -0.72 13.54 -8.21
CA GLY A 365 -0.37 14.72 -9.00
C GLY A 365 -0.57 16.07 -8.28
N ASP A 366 -0.15 17.15 -8.93
CA ASP A 366 -0.06 18.50 -8.34
C ASP A 366 -1.42 19.12 -7.98
N ASP A 367 -2.49 18.71 -8.67
CA ASP A 367 -3.87 19.11 -8.40
C ASP A 367 -4.65 18.02 -7.61
N GLY A 368 -3.94 16.99 -7.15
CA GLY A 368 -4.50 15.85 -6.44
C GLY A 368 -4.86 16.13 -4.98
N TYR A 369 -5.31 15.09 -4.29
CA TYR A 369 -5.66 15.13 -2.87
C TYR A 369 -5.76 13.72 -2.28
N ILE A 370 -5.72 13.63 -0.95
CA ILE A 370 -6.21 12.46 -0.22
C ILE A 370 -7.35 12.92 0.68
N ARG A 371 -8.50 12.26 0.56
CA ARG A 371 -9.72 12.55 1.32
C ARG A 371 -10.19 11.30 2.06
N TRP A 372 -10.49 11.47 3.34
CA TRP A 372 -11.07 10.45 4.21
C TRP A 372 -12.56 10.71 4.42
N GLU A 373 -13.36 9.65 4.38
CA GLU A 373 -14.79 9.72 4.62
C GLU A 373 -15.27 8.58 5.53
N VAL A 374 -16.38 8.83 6.24
CA VAL A 374 -17.12 7.80 6.98
C VAL A 374 -18.58 7.83 6.56
N GLU A 375 -19.12 6.69 6.14
CA GLU A 375 -20.49 6.58 5.58
C GLU A 375 -20.78 7.64 4.50
N GLY A 376 -19.79 7.93 3.64
CA GLY A 376 -19.87 8.94 2.58
C GLY A 376 -19.84 10.40 3.05
N ASN A 377 -19.50 10.66 4.32
CA ASN A 377 -19.31 12.00 4.87
C ASN A 377 -17.81 12.35 4.92
N PRO A 378 -17.34 13.38 4.21
CA PRO A 378 -15.96 13.82 4.27
C PRO A 378 -15.56 14.28 5.67
N LEU A 379 -14.48 13.71 6.20
CA LEU A 379 -13.93 14.00 7.53
C LEU A 379 -12.66 14.84 7.45
N TYR A 380 -11.76 14.47 6.55
CA TYR A 380 -10.46 15.10 6.45
C TYR A 380 -10.00 15.06 5.01
N GLU A 381 -9.31 16.10 4.56
CA GLU A 381 -8.67 16.10 3.25
C GLU A 381 -7.39 16.92 3.27
N ILE A 382 -6.38 16.37 2.60
CA ILE A 382 -5.12 17.04 2.31
C ILE A 382 -5.03 17.22 0.80
N ALA A 383 -5.13 18.46 0.34
CA ALA A 383 -4.89 18.80 -1.05
C ALA A 383 -3.38 18.75 -1.36
N ALA A 384 -3.00 18.40 -2.59
CA ALA A 384 -1.59 18.34 -3.00
C ALA A 384 -0.85 19.67 -2.75
N ALA A 385 -1.53 20.81 -2.98
CA ALA A 385 -1.02 22.15 -2.69
C ALA A 385 -0.51 22.34 -1.25
N THR A 386 -1.07 21.60 -0.27
CA THR A 386 -0.62 21.62 1.12
C THR A 386 0.85 21.21 1.23
N VAL A 387 1.31 20.23 0.45
CA VAL A 387 2.68 19.67 0.52
C VAL A 387 3.60 20.14 -0.60
N THR A 388 3.04 20.52 -1.76
CA THR A 388 3.81 21.06 -2.91
C THR A 388 4.09 22.57 -2.76
N ASN A 389 3.25 23.28 -2.00
CA ASN A 389 3.43 24.70 -1.72
C ASN A 389 3.45 25.02 -0.21
N PRO A 390 4.39 24.45 0.56
CA PRO A 390 4.50 24.74 1.98
C PRO A 390 4.98 26.19 2.21
N PRO A 391 4.75 26.78 3.40
CA PRO A 391 5.29 28.09 3.74
C PRO A 391 6.80 28.14 3.59
N GLN A 392 7.32 29.30 3.18
CA GLN A 392 8.75 29.50 2.94
C GLN A 392 9.26 30.72 3.68
N ASP A 393 10.51 30.62 4.12
CA ASP A 393 11.31 31.76 4.55
C ASP A 393 11.97 32.44 3.32
N ALA A 394 12.77 33.47 3.58
CA ALA A 394 13.45 34.20 2.50
C ALA A 394 14.46 33.33 1.73
N ALA A 395 15.03 32.31 2.38
CA ALA A 395 16.01 31.40 1.77
C ALA A 395 15.37 30.17 1.10
N GLN A 396 14.05 30.00 1.19
CA GLN A 396 13.30 28.86 0.63
C GLN A 396 13.75 27.51 1.22
N MET A 397 13.93 27.46 2.55
CA MET A 397 14.49 26.30 3.26
C MET A 397 13.46 25.22 3.59
N ASN A 398 12.17 25.42 3.28
CA ASN A 398 11.16 24.39 3.52
C ASN A 398 11.07 23.44 2.32
N PRO A 399 11.30 22.13 2.48
CA PRO A 399 11.26 21.18 1.37
C PRO A 399 9.87 21.09 0.75
N ARG A 400 9.81 21.35 -0.56
CA ARG A 400 8.64 21.08 -1.40
C ARG A 400 8.58 19.59 -1.69
N LYS A 401 7.43 18.99 -1.41
CA LYS A 401 7.18 17.57 -1.63
C LYS A 401 6.33 17.40 -2.86
N ILE A 402 6.18 16.16 -3.30
CA ILE A 402 5.14 15.77 -4.26
C ILE A 402 3.96 15.17 -3.50
N MET A 403 2.80 15.19 -4.15
CA MET A 403 1.70 14.34 -3.71
C MET A 403 2.14 12.87 -3.78
N ILE A 404 1.58 12.01 -2.92
CA ILE A 404 1.93 10.59 -2.94
C ILE A 404 1.58 10.01 -4.32
N GLU A 405 2.58 9.42 -4.96
CA GLU A 405 2.48 8.81 -6.29
C GLU A 405 3.02 7.37 -6.32
N GLU A 406 3.63 6.87 -5.24
CA GLU A 406 4.17 5.50 -5.17
C GLU A 406 3.07 4.44 -5.31
N PRO A 407 3.27 3.30 -6.00
CA PRO A 407 2.34 2.18 -5.94
C PRO A 407 2.25 1.67 -4.50
N MET A 408 1.05 1.65 -3.93
CA MET A 408 0.84 1.29 -2.53
C MET A 408 0.09 -0.03 -2.39
N TYR A 409 0.35 -0.75 -1.31
CA TYR A 409 -0.37 -1.97 -0.93
C TYR A 409 -1.07 -1.78 0.41
N LEU A 410 -2.10 -2.59 0.68
CA LEU A 410 -2.88 -2.53 1.91
C LEU A 410 -2.25 -3.36 3.04
N ILE A 411 -2.34 -2.81 4.26
CA ILE A 411 -2.02 -3.46 5.52
C ILE A 411 -3.21 -3.29 6.45
N PHE A 412 -3.55 -4.34 7.19
CA PHE A 412 -4.52 -4.26 8.27
C PHE A 412 -4.07 -5.10 9.44
N ASN A 413 -4.13 -4.51 10.63
CA ASN A 413 -3.67 -5.09 11.87
C ASN A 413 -4.51 -4.62 13.05
N VAL A 414 -4.35 -5.30 14.17
CA VAL A 414 -4.69 -4.76 15.48
C VAL A 414 -3.42 -4.77 16.29
N ALA A 415 -3.11 -3.66 16.94
CA ALA A 415 -1.93 -3.51 17.78
C ALA A 415 -2.33 -3.15 19.22
N LEU A 416 -1.42 -3.37 20.14
CA LEU A 416 -1.57 -3.03 21.55
C LEU A 416 -0.25 -2.46 22.07
N SER A 417 -0.30 -1.38 22.85
CA SER A 417 0.89 -0.68 23.34
C SER A 417 0.68 -0.10 24.73
N SER A 418 1.75 0.03 25.51
CA SER A 418 1.76 0.77 26.78
C SER A 418 1.80 2.30 26.59
N GLU A 419 2.16 2.76 25.40
CA GLU A 419 2.47 4.18 25.14
C GLU A 419 1.34 4.95 24.44
N TRP A 420 0.30 4.27 23.94
CA TRP A 420 -0.78 4.91 23.17
C TRP A 420 -1.93 5.42 24.03
N GLY A 421 -2.81 6.24 23.46
CA GLY A 421 -4.00 6.72 24.17
C GLY A 421 -4.91 5.57 24.61
N SER A 422 -5.20 4.66 23.69
CA SER A 422 -5.84 3.38 24.00
C SER A 422 -4.78 2.35 24.40
N LYS A 423 -4.99 1.69 25.53
CA LYS A 423 -4.05 0.74 26.14
C LYS A 423 -4.79 -0.48 26.66
N PRO A 424 -4.22 -1.69 26.54
CA PRO A 424 -4.76 -2.83 27.25
C PRO A 424 -4.52 -2.71 28.76
N PRO A 425 -5.30 -3.45 29.57
CA PRO A 425 -5.06 -3.52 31.00
C PRO A 425 -3.62 -3.94 31.32
N ASN A 426 -3.01 -3.31 32.32
CA ASN A 426 -1.65 -3.62 32.79
C ASN A 426 -0.56 -3.60 31.70
N ALA A 427 -0.76 -2.85 30.60
CA ALA A 427 0.16 -2.76 29.47
C ALA A 427 1.61 -2.52 29.92
N GLY A 428 2.53 -3.39 29.49
CA GLY A 428 3.96 -3.28 29.76
C GLY A 428 4.40 -3.63 31.20
N VAL A 429 3.48 -4.03 32.07
CA VAL A 429 3.78 -4.32 33.50
C VAL A 429 3.54 -5.78 33.85
N SER A 430 2.40 -6.35 33.43
CA SER A 430 2.02 -7.73 33.72
C SER A 430 0.94 -8.21 32.75
N GLY A 431 0.55 -9.48 32.87
CA GLY A 431 -0.59 -10.03 32.14
C GLY A 431 -1.89 -9.27 32.44
N CYS A 432 -2.90 -9.42 31.58
CA CYS A 432 -4.12 -8.61 31.60
C CYS A 432 -4.76 -8.45 32.98
N TYR A 433 -4.90 -9.56 33.73
CA TYR A 433 -5.57 -9.56 35.03
C TYR A 433 -4.78 -8.90 36.16
N GLY A 434 -3.47 -8.68 36.00
CA GLY A 434 -2.61 -8.16 37.06
C GLY A 434 -2.67 -9.01 38.33
N ASP A 435 -3.09 -8.41 39.45
CA ASP A 435 -3.30 -9.12 40.73
C ASP A 435 -4.71 -9.71 40.91
N GLY A 436 -5.60 -9.52 39.93
CA GLY A 436 -6.96 -10.02 39.91
C GLY A 436 -7.95 -9.32 40.84
N LYS A 437 -7.59 -8.21 41.50
CA LYS A 437 -8.49 -7.53 42.46
C LYS A 437 -9.36 -6.44 41.83
N ASP A 438 -8.93 -5.85 40.72
CA ASP A 438 -9.69 -4.79 40.07
C ASP A 438 -10.82 -5.36 39.20
N LYS A 439 -12.06 -5.19 39.66
CA LYS A 439 -13.24 -5.76 39.00
C LYS A 439 -13.39 -5.26 37.56
N LYS A 440 -13.13 -3.97 37.30
CA LYS A 440 -13.26 -3.37 35.97
C LYS A 440 -12.26 -4.00 35.00
N THR A 441 -11.00 -4.11 35.42
CA THR A 441 -9.92 -4.75 34.68
C THR A 441 -10.27 -6.20 34.36
N ASN A 442 -10.69 -6.97 35.36
CA ASN A 442 -11.09 -8.36 35.16
C ASN A 442 -12.21 -8.47 34.11
N THR A 443 -13.23 -7.62 34.18
CA THR A 443 -14.31 -7.62 33.19
C THR A 443 -13.83 -7.26 31.77
N ILE A 444 -12.87 -6.35 31.62
CA ILE A 444 -12.27 -6.04 30.32
C ILE A 444 -11.42 -7.22 29.82
N CYS A 445 -10.66 -7.86 30.70
CA CYS A 445 -9.86 -9.04 30.38
C CYS A 445 -10.71 -10.23 29.97
N ASP A 446 -11.85 -10.44 30.64
CA ASP A 446 -12.82 -11.50 30.33
C ASP A 446 -13.47 -11.33 28.95
N ALA A 447 -13.38 -10.15 28.34
CA ALA A 447 -13.88 -9.87 27.00
C ALA A 447 -12.88 -10.21 25.87
N PHE A 448 -11.64 -10.60 26.21
CA PHE A 448 -10.73 -11.20 25.22
C PHE A 448 -11.14 -12.67 24.94
N PRO A 449 -10.98 -13.17 23.71
CA PRO A 449 -10.42 -12.48 22.54
C PRO A 449 -11.38 -11.45 21.90
N MET A 450 -10.83 -10.32 21.48
CA MET A 450 -11.57 -9.28 20.74
C MET A 450 -11.29 -9.36 19.24
N LYS A 451 -12.28 -9.08 18.40
CA LYS A 451 -12.18 -9.22 16.95
C LYS A 451 -12.41 -7.89 16.24
N MET A 452 -11.43 -7.46 15.42
CA MET A 452 -11.68 -6.53 14.33
C MET A 452 -12.24 -7.32 13.16
N LYS A 453 -13.43 -6.96 12.66
CA LYS A 453 -14.09 -7.67 11.56
C LYS A 453 -14.09 -6.82 10.31
N ILE A 454 -13.82 -7.45 9.18
CA ILE A 454 -13.75 -6.83 7.85
C ILE A 454 -14.67 -7.61 6.92
N ASP A 455 -15.73 -6.96 6.45
CA ASP A 455 -16.65 -7.53 5.44
C ASP A 455 -15.99 -7.49 4.06
N TYR A 456 -15.60 -6.30 3.61
CA TYR A 456 -14.88 -6.13 2.36
C TYR A 456 -13.86 -5.00 2.41
N ILE A 457 -12.90 -5.09 1.49
CA ILE A 457 -12.10 -3.98 1.01
C ILE A 457 -12.22 -3.96 -0.51
N ARG A 458 -12.55 -2.80 -1.08
CA ARG A 458 -12.72 -2.60 -2.53
C ARG A 458 -11.87 -1.43 -2.97
N VAL A 459 -11.25 -1.57 -4.13
CA VAL A 459 -10.46 -0.52 -4.78
C VAL A 459 -11.09 -0.23 -6.13
N TYR A 460 -11.38 1.05 -6.37
CA TYR A 460 -11.90 1.55 -7.64
C TYR A 460 -10.90 2.54 -8.22
N GLN A 461 -10.58 2.37 -9.51
CA GLN A 461 -9.60 3.21 -10.19
C GLN A 461 -10.14 3.70 -11.53
N ASP A 462 -9.78 4.92 -11.91
CA ASP A 462 -9.95 5.41 -13.26
C ASP A 462 -8.88 4.77 -14.16
N THR A 463 -9.31 3.95 -15.11
CA THR A 463 -8.40 3.23 -16.03
C THR A 463 -7.58 4.13 -16.96
N SER A 464 -7.89 5.43 -17.03
CA SER A 464 -7.19 6.40 -17.88
C SER A 464 -6.08 7.18 -17.16
N THR A 465 -6.19 7.36 -15.85
CA THR A 465 -5.28 8.20 -15.04
C THR A 465 -4.57 7.43 -13.92
N MET A 466 -5.06 6.25 -13.57
CA MET A 466 -4.56 5.43 -12.46
C MET A 466 -4.07 4.07 -12.95
N VAL A 467 -3.18 3.45 -12.16
CA VAL A 467 -2.54 2.18 -12.54
C VAL A 467 -2.75 1.16 -11.43
N TYR A 468 -3.17 -0.05 -11.80
CA TYR A 468 -3.12 -1.20 -10.92
C TYR A 468 -1.80 -1.95 -11.13
N GLY A 469 -1.27 -2.55 -10.07
CA GLY A 469 0.00 -3.27 -10.09
C GLY A 469 1.10 -2.57 -9.28
N CYS A 470 2.11 -3.36 -8.95
CA CYS A 470 3.20 -2.94 -8.08
C CYS A 470 4.39 -2.32 -8.83
N ASP A 471 4.46 -2.48 -10.16
CA ASP A 471 5.60 -2.07 -11.00
C ASP A 471 5.17 -1.17 -12.17
N PRO A 472 4.50 -0.03 -11.91
CA PRO A 472 4.10 0.91 -12.94
C PRO A 472 5.32 1.57 -13.58
N ALA A 473 5.27 1.87 -14.88
CA ALA A 473 6.40 2.49 -15.59
C ALA A 473 6.79 3.88 -15.03
N SER A 474 5.83 4.62 -14.46
CA SER A 474 6.10 5.90 -13.81
C SER A 474 6.89 5.73 -12.51
N HIS A 475 6.74 4.60 -11.82
CA HIS A 475 7.28 4.34 -10.49
C HIS A 475 7.68 2.86 -10.36
N PRO A 476 8.67 2.38 -11.13
CA PRO A 476 9.07 0.97 -11.11
C PRO A 476 9.56 0.57 -9.71
N THR A 477 9.31 -0.67 -9.31
CA THR A 477 9.76 -1.23 -8.03
C THR A 477 10.32 -2.65 -8.15
N LYS A 478 9.95 -3.39 -9.19
CA LYS A 478 10.19 -4.84 -9.25
C LYS A 478 11.67 -5.18 -9.25
N GLN A 479 12.42 -4.63 -10.20
CA GLN A 479 13.84 -4.95 -10.35
C GLN A 479 14.64 -4.52 -9.11
N TRP A 480 14.28 -3.39 -8.50
CA TRP A 480 14.87 -2.96 -7.23
C TRP A 480 14.66 -3.95 -6.10
N ILE A 481 13.43 -4.42 -5.88
CA ILE A 481 13.12 -5.40 -4.84
C ILE A 481 13.86 -6.72 -5.13
N GLU A 482 13.92 -7.16 -6.39
CA GLU A 482 14.63 -8.38 -6.78
C GLU A 482 16.15 -8.28 -6.52
N ASP A 483 16.78 -7.14 -6.86
CA ASP A 483 18.21 -6.89 -6.66
C ASP A 483 18.58 -6.69 -5.18
N ASN A 484 17.62 -6.30 -4.33
CA ASN A 484 17.81 -6.00 -2.92
C ASN A 484 17.04 -6.97 -1.99
N ILE A 485 16.74 -8.19 -2.45
CA ILE A 485 15.80 -9.11 -1.78
C ILE A 485 16.12 -9.39 -0.31
N ASP A 486 17.40 -9.38 0.08
CA ASP A 486 17.84 -9.58 1.46
C ASP A 486 17.36 -8.48 2.43
N SER A 487 16.97 -7.31 1.91
CA SER A 487 16.33 -6.24 2.70
C SER A 487 14.84 -6.48 2.95
N TYR A 488 14.24 -7.42 2.22
CA TYR A 488 12.80 -7.66 2.18
C TYR A 488 12.38 -9.00 2.74
N GLN A 489 13.30 -9.89 3.14
CA GLN A 489 12.98 -11.17 3.74
C GLN A 489 14.07 -11.65 4.70
N ASP A 490 13.71 -12.60 5.54
CA ASP A 490 14.62 -13.36 6.40
C ASP A 490 14.26 -14.86 6.31
N PHE A 491 14.84 -15.66 7.21
CA PHE A 491 14.63 -17.11 7.25
C PHE A 491 13.22 -17.52 7.74
N ASP A 492 12.52 -16.65 8.48
CA ASP A 492 11.19 -16.92 9.03
C ASP A 492 10.07 -16.37 8.14
N ASN A 493 10.34 -15.33 7.34
CA ASN A 493 9.35 -14.58 6.59
C ASN A 493 9.82 -14.23 5.17
N LEU A 494 9.90 -15.27 4.34
CA LEU A 494 10.30 -15.21 2.93
C LEU A 494 9.33 -14.43 2.03
N VAL A 495 9.84 -13.89 0.93
CA VAL A 495 9.02 -13.39 -0.18
C VAL A 495 8.39 -14.59 -0.90
N VAL A 496 7.10 -14.80 -0.65
CA VAL A 496 6.36 -15.91 -1.25
C VAL A 496 5.53 -15.43 -2.44
N ARG A 497 5.80 -16.03 -3.60
CA ARG A 497 4.99 -15.87 -4.81
C ARG A 497 3.63 -16.55 -4.62
N VAL A 498 2.55 -15.85 -4.99
CA VAL A 498 1.19 -16.40 -4.94
C VAL A 498 0.87 -17.14 -6.22
N SER A 499 0.69 -18.46 -6.18
CA SER A 499 0.26 -19.25 -7.32
C SER A 499 -1.02 -20.02 -7.00
N GLY A 500 -2.15 -19.52 -7.50
CA GLY A 500 -3.49 -20.05 -7.23
C GLY A 500 -4.08 -19.54 -5.91
N LYS A 501 -5.04 -20.30 -5.35
CA LYS A 501 -5.77 -20.06 -4.09
C LYS A 501 -6.92 -19.04 -4.15
N ALA A 502 -7.17 -18.36 -5.27
CA ALA A 502 -8.44 -17.66 -5.45
C ALA A 502 -9.60 -18.64 -5.29
N SER A 503 -10.71 -18.17 -4.73
CA SER A 503 -11.97 -18.91 -4.76
C SER A 503 -12.42 -19.10 -6.22
N CYS A 504 -12.95 -20.27 -6.53
CA CYS A 504 -13.45 -20.61 -7.86
C CYS A 504 -14.67 -21.51 -7.77
N ASN A 505 -15.54 -21.44 -8.78
CA ASN A 505 -16.64 -22.37 -8.99
C ASN A 505 -16.35 -23.32 -10.16
N SER A 506 -15.52 -22.88 -11.11
CA SER A 506 -15.14 -23.67 -12.29
C SER A 506 -13.71 -23.36 -12.73
N ASP A 507 -13.15 -24.21 -13.60
CA ASP A 507 -11.81 -24.00 -14.19
C ASP A 507 -11.67 -22.64 -14.89
N ASP A 508 -12.77 -22.08 -15.39
CA ASP A 508 -12.79 -20.80 -16.11
C ASP A 508 -12.44 -19.62 -15.18
N ASP A 509 -12.66 -19.75 -13.86
CA ASP A 509 -12.26 -18.74 -12.87
C ASP A 509 -10.73 -18.72 -12.65
N CYS A 510 -10.04 -19.78 -13.07
CA CYS A 510 -8.64 -20.06 -12.80
C CYS A 510 -7.77 -20.07 -14.06
N THR A 511 -8.30 -19.58 -15.19
CA THR A 511 -7.57 -19.57 -16.45
C THR A 511 -7.74 -18.26 -17.20
N ILE A 512 -6.77 -17.91 -18.04
CA ILE A 512 -6.90 -16.75 -18.93
C ILE A 512 -8.06 -16.96 -19.92
N ALA A 513 -8.79 -15.89 -20.23
CA ALA A 513 -9.88 -15.94 -21.20
C ALA A 513 -9.35 -16.31 -22.61
N SER A 514 -10.02 -17.24 -23.29
CA SER A 514 -9.62 -17.69 -24.62
C SER A 514 -9.80 -16.58 -25.66
N LYS A 515 -8.71 -16.15 -26.30
CA LYS A 515 -8.75 -15.30 -27.50
C LYS A 515 -8.49 -16.16 -28.74
N GLY A 516 -9.56 -16.61 -29.41
CA GLY A 516 -9.48 -17.34 -30.68
C GLY A 516 -9.53 -18.88 -30.57
N VAL A 517 -8.85 -19.58 -31.48
CA VAL A 517 -9.00 -21.05 -31.72
C VAL A 517 -8.17 -21.91 -30.76
N SER A 518 -7.28 -21.31 -29.97
CA SER A 518 -6.42 -22.02 -28.99
C SER A 518 -6.69 -21.51 -27.58
N SER A 519 -7.29 -22.34 -26.73
CA SER A 519 -7.42 -22.08 -25.30
C SER A 519 -6.19 -22.64 -24.56
N VAL A 520 -5.34 -21.77 -24.02
CA VAL A 520 -4.28 -22.21 -23.09
C VAL A 520 -4.90 -22.27 -21.69
N ARG A 521 -4.93 -23.46 -21.09
CA ARG A 521 -5.41 -23.63 -19.71
C ARG A 521 -4.27 -23.37 -18.74
N THR A 522 -4.41 -22.34 -17.90
CA THR A 522 -3.35 -21.86 -17.01
C THR A 522 -3.58 -22.26 -15.55
N GLY A 523 -4.79 -22.70 -15.22
CA GLY A 523 -5.13 -23.27 -13.92
C GLY A 523 -6.45 -24.04 -13.95
N TYR A 524 -6.76 -24.66 -12.82
CA TYR A 524 -7.92 -25.51 -12.58
C TYR A 524 -8.58 -25.15 -11.27
N CYS A 525 -9.89 -25.33 -11.17
CA CYS A 525 -10.61 -25.20 -9.91
C CYS A 525 -10.59 -26.52 -9.15
N ASN A 526 -9.86 -26.56 -8.04
CA ASN A 526 -9.72 -27.74 -7.20
C ASN A 526 -10.29 -27.45 -5.81
N ASN A 527 -11.38 -28.15 -5.43
CA ASN A 527 -12.07 -27.97 -4.15
C ASN A 527 -12.40 -26.49 -3.86
N GLY A 528 -12.95 -25.80 -4.86
CA GLY A 528 -13.33 -24.38 -4.75
C GLY A 528 -12.14 -23.41 -4.71
N ARG A 529 -10.91 -23.87 -4.98
CA ARG A 529 -9.70 -23.04 -5.00
C ARG A 529 -8.90 -23.23 -6.30
N CYS A 530 -8.40 -22.14 -6.87
CA CYS A 530 -7.56 -22.22 -8.05
C CYS A 530 -6.22 -22.92 -7.76
N ALA A 531 -5.81 -23.80 -8.68
CA ALA A 531 -4.50 -24.43 -8.69
C ALA A 531 -3.88 -24.22 -10.08
N CYS A 532 -2.67 -23.65 -10.13
CA CYS A 532 -2.04 -23.33 -11.41
C CYS A 532 -1.58 -24.61 -12.11
N ALA A 533 -1.74 -24.65 -13.43
CA ALA A 533 -1.43 -25.81 -14.25
C ALA A 533 0.08 -26.13 -14.28
N SER A 534 0.92 -25.13 -14.06
CA SER A 534 2.37 -25.25 -13.99
C SER A 534 2.99 -24.11 -13.19
N HIS A 535 4.29 -24.22 -12.89
CA HIS A 535 5.08 -23.17 -12.25
C HIS A 535 5.30 -21.94 -13.14
N THR A 536 4.97 -22.03 -14.44
CA THR A 536 5.07 -20.89 -15.37
C THR A 536 3.88 -19.92 -15.24
N TRP A 537 2.87 -20.30 -14.47
CA TRP A 537 1.68 -19.50 -14.16
C TRP A 537 1.61 -19.15 -12.68
N THR A 538 1.12 -17.96 -12.40
CA THR A 538 1.08 -17.38 -11.07
C THR A 538 -0.08 -16.40 -10.92
N GLY A 539 -0.14 -15.73 -9.79
CA GLY A 539 -1.28 -14.94 -9.37
C GLY A 539 -2.38 -15.83 -8.75
N PRO A 540 -3.33 -15.20 -8.05
CA PRO A 540 -4.35 -15.92 -7.30
C PRO A 540 -5.28 -16.76 -8.19
N ARG A 541 -5.50 -16.31 -9.44
CA ARG A 541 -6.30 -16.99 -10.46
C ARG A 541 -5.46 -17.67 -11.55
N CYS A 542 -4.14 -17.77 -11.39
CA CYS A 542 -3.25 -18.39 -12.38
C CYS A 542 -3.28 -17.72 -13.77
N THR A 543 -3.58 -16.43 -13.83
CA THR A 543 -3.72 -15.67 -15.08
C THR A 543 -2.44 -14.93 -15.48
N GLU A 544 -1.43 -14.92 -14.62
CA GLU A 544 -0.17 -14.22 -14.85
C GLU A 544 0.95 -15.20 -15.18
N ALA A 545 1.81 -14.83 -16.13
CA ALA A 545 3.03 -15.60 -16.40
C ALA A 545 4.11 -15.25 -15.36
N THR A 546 4.85 -16.24 -14.87
CA THR A 546 5.98 -15.97 -13.98
C THR A 546 7.13 -15.30 -14.72
N SER A 547 7.79 -14.31 -14.09
CA SER A 547 9.08 -13.82 -14.57
C SER A 547 10.10 -14.96 -14.56
N VAL A 548 10.60 -15.30 -15.75
CA VAL A 548 11.58 -16.36 -15.98
C VAL A 548 12.96 -15.80 -15.65
N LYS A 549 13.63 -16.36 -14.63
CA LYS A 549 15.07 -16.09 -14.45
C LYS A 549 15.85 -16.82 -15.54
N LYS A 550 17.04 -16.30 -15.88
CA LYS A 550 17.93 -16.87 -16.92
C LYS A 550 18.27 -18.35 -16.71
N ASP A 551 18.08 -18.87 -15.49
CA ASP A 551 18.40 -20.25 -15.07
C ASP A 551 17.16 -21.12 -14.76
N ASP A 552 15.93 -20.62 -15.00
CA ASP A 552 14.74 -21.46 -14.84
C ASP A 552 14.66 -22.47 -16.01
N VAL A 553 14.57 -23.75 -15.66
CA VAL A 553 14.43 -24.85 -16.64
C VAL A 553 13.07 -24.72 -17.35
N GLN A 554 13.07 -24.09 -18.52
CA GLN A 554 11.90 -24.09 -19.40
C GLN A 554 11.58 -25.52 -19.85
N TYR A 555 10.34 -25.95 -19.63
CA TYR A 555 9.80 -27.09 -20.34
C TYR A 555 9.42 -26.65 -21.76
N GLY A 556 10.33 -26.93 -22.68
CA GLY A 556 10.23 -26.72 -24.12
C GLY A 556 11.59 -26.96 -24.75
N PRO A 557 11.68 -27.48 -25.99
CA PRO A 557 12.97 -27.56 -26.66
C PRO A 557 13.62 -26.17 -26.72
N PRO A 558 14.95 -26.04 -26.50
CA PRO A 558 15.65 -24.76 -26.58
C PRO A 558 15.23 -24.01 -27.83
N MET A 559 15.07 -22.68 -27.74
CA MET A 559 14.63 -21.88 -28.89
C MET A 559 15.52 -22.13 -30.13
N SER A 560 16.81 -22.41 -29.92
CA SER A 560 17.74 -22.87 -30.95
C SER A 560 17.36 -24.20 -31.61
N LEU A 561 16.89 -25.18 -30.84
CA LEU A 561 16.40 -26.46 -31.34
C LEU A 561 15.08 -26.27 -32.12
N THR A 562 14.18 -25.42 -31.63
CA THR A 562 12.93 -25.10 -32.32
C THR A 562 13.18 -24.39 -33.66
N ILE A 563 14.11 -23.43 -33.68
CA ILE A 563 14.56 -22.74 -34.90
C ILE A 563 15.24 -23.75 -35.85
N ALA A 564 16.07 -24.65 -35.33
CA ALA A 564 16.73 -25.68 -36.14
C ALA A 564 15.72 -26.63 -36.78
N VAL A 565 14.71 -27.10 -36.03
CA VAL A 565 13.63 -27.94 -36.55
C VAL A 565 12.81 -27.19 -37.60
N ALA A 566 12.45 -25.93 -37.35
CA ALA A 566 11.74 -25.10 -38.33
C ALA A 566 12.55 -24.91 -39.61
N ALA A 567 13.87 -24.65 -39.51
CA ALA A 567 14.76 -24.55 -40.65
C ALA A 567 14.85 -25.86 -41.44
N VAL A 568 14.94 -27.01 -40.76
CA VAL A 568 14.93 -28.33 -41.40
C VAL A 568 13.63 -28.58 -42.14
N VAL A 569 12.48 -28.22 -41.56
CA VAL A 569 11.16 -28.36 -42.21
C VAL A 569 11.06 -27.46 -43.44
N ILE A 570 11.52 -26.20 -43.36
CA ILE A 570 11.54 -25.28 -44.50
C ILE A 570 12.44 -25.82 -45.62
N ILE A 571 13.66 -26.29 -45.28
CA ILE A 571 14.59 -26.85 -46.26
C ILE A 571 14.03 -28.12 -46.90
N ALA A 572 13.42 -29.01 -46.11
CA ALA A 572 12.79 -30.23 -46.61
C ALA A 572 11.62 -29.92 -47.55
N THR A 573 10.79 -28.93 -47.21
CA THR A 573 9.68 -28.47 -48.05
C THR A 573 10.18 -27.84 -49.34
N PHE A 574 11.24 -27.05 -49.28
CA PHE A 574 11.88 -26.44 -50.47
C PHE A 574 12.57 -27.48 -51.36
N ALA A 575 13.25 -28.47 -50.77
CA ALA A 575 13.84 -29.58 -51.50
C ALA A 575 12.78 -30.46 -52.17
N SER A 576 11.67 -30.74 -51.47
CA SER A 576 10.53 -31.48 -52.00
C SER A 576 9.91 -30.75 -53.20
N THR A 577 9.62 -29.45 -53.07
CA THR A 577 9.07 -28.64 -54.18
C THR A 577 10.03 -28.54 -55.37
N LEU A 578 11.33 -28.37 -55.14
CA LEU A 578 12.33 -28.40 -56.21
C LEU A 578 12.47 -29.77 -56.88
N TYR A 579 12.37 -30.86 -56.12
CA TYR A 579 12.40 -32.21 -56.65
C TYR A 579 11.17 -32.47 -57.54
N THR A 580 9.98 -32.10 -57.08
CA THR A 580 8.73 -32.22 -57.85
C THR A 580 8.79 -31.39 -59.13
N ALA A 581 9.22 -30.12 -59.06
CA ALA A 581 9.37 -29.26 -60.24
C ALA A 581 10.41 -29.78 -61.25
N ARG A 582 11.53 -30.36 -60.78
CA ARG A 582 12.53 -30.99 -61.65
C ARG A 582 12.01 -32.27 -62.31
N ASN A 583 11.24 -33.07 -61.59
CA ASN A 583 10.60 -34.26 -62.15
C ASN A 583 9.55 -33.88 -63.19
N GLU A 584 8.70 -32.89 -62.92
CA GLU A 584 7.74 -32.38 -63.90
C GLU A 584 8.43 -31.85 -65.16
N LYS A 585 9.54 -31.10 -65.01
CA LYS A 585 10.32 -30.63 -66.17
C LYS A 585 10.92 -31.79 -66.98
N ARG A 586 11.50 -32.80 -66.32
CA ARG A 586 12.03 -34.01 -66.98
C ARG A 586 10.92 -34.82 -67.66
N GLU A 587 9.75 -34.90 -67.05
CA GLU A 587 8.59 -35.59 -67.62
C GLU A 587 8.06 -34.82 -68.85
N ASN A 588 8.00 -33.50 -68.79
CA ASN A 588 7.67 -32.66 -69.95
C ASN A 588 8.69 -32.79 -71.08
N GLU A 589 9.99 -32.80 -70.78
CA GLU A 589 11.04 -33.04 -71.78
C GLU A 589 10.94 -34.44 -72.41
N ARG A 590 10.60 -35.46 -71.61
CA ARG A 590 10.31 -36.81 -72.12
C ARG A 590 9.07 -36.82 -73.02
N ARG A 591 7.98 -36.17 -72.61
CA ARG A 591 6.74 -36.05 -73.42
C ARG A 591 7.00 -35.30 -74.74
N LEU A 592 7.82 -34.25 -74.72
CA LEU A 592 8.24 -33.52 -75.93
C LEU A 592 9.11 -34.37 -76.85
N LYS A 593 10.06 -35.15 -76.31
CA LYS A 593 10.88 -36.09 -77.10
C LYS A 593 10.05 -37.21 -77.71
N VAL A 594 9.08 -37.77 -76.96
CA VAL A 594 8.15 -38.78 -77.48
C VAL A 594 7.30 -38.20 -78.61
N ARG A 595 6.74 -36.99 -78.45
CA ARG A 595 6.02 -36.29 -79.54
C ARG A 595 6.91 -36.04 -80.76
N ALA A 596 8.16 -35.61 -80.58
CA ALA A 596 9.09 -35.39 -81.68
C ALA A 596 9.51 -36.70 -82.40
N ILE A 597 9.55 -37.82 -81.68
CA ILE A 597 9.81 -39.15 -82.27
C ILE A 597 8.56 -39.65 -83.01
N GLU A 598 7.35 -39.43 -82.49
CA GLU A 598 6.08 -39.74 -83.17
C GLU A 598 5.86 -38.89 -84.43
N GLU A 599 6.33 -37.64 -84.44
CA GLU A 599 6.30 -36.79 -85.64
C GLU A 599 7.35 -37.23 -86.68
N ARG A 600 8.54 -37.67 -86.24
CA ARG A 600 9.57 -38.22 -87.14
C ARG A 600 9.21 -39.60 -87.70
N SER A 601 8.56 -40.45 -86.93
CA SER A 601 8.12 -41.78 -87.40
C SER A 601 6.94 -41.72 -88.37
N LYS A 602 6.19 -40.61 -88.41
CA LYS A 602 5.17 -40.34 -89.44
C LYS A 602 5.73 -39.84 -90.77
N GLN A 603 7.01 -39.48 -90.87
CA GLN A 603 7.62 -38.89 -92.08
C GLN A 603 8.65 -39.75 -92.81
N ALA A 604 8.96 -40.97 -92.35
CA ALA A 604 9.87 -41.86 -93.08
C ALA A 604 9.34 -43.31 -93.11
N GLY A 605 8.89 -43.72 -94.30
CA GLY A 605 8.54 -45.09 -94.66
C GLY A 605 9.76 -46.03 -94.84
N PRO A 606 9.53 -47.32 -95.14
CA PRO A 606 10.25 -48.42 -94.52
C PRO A 606 11.28 -49.08 -95.43
N THR A 607 12.39 -49.53 -94.83
CA THR A 607 13.21 -50.71 -95.20
C THR A 607 14.41 -50.71 -94.24
N SER A 608 15.03 -51.81 -93.82
CA SER A 608 14.69 -53.22 -93.65
C SER A 608 16.01 -53.86 -93.22
N GLN A 609 15.99 -54.67 -92.15
CA GLN A 609 16.81 -55.89 -91.96
C GLN A 609 18.35 -55.74 -91.99
N MET A 610 19.15 -56.38 -91.15
CA MET A 610 19.07 -57.58 -90.28
C MET A 610 20.41 -57.55 -89.51
N SER A 611 20.68 -58.16 -88.36
CA SER A 611 20.05 -59.18 -87.51
C SER A 611 20.99 -59.34 -86.30
N GLU A 612 20.45 -59.34 -85.07
CA GLU A 612 20.47 -60.45 -84.08
C GLU A 612 21.82 -60.72 -83.38
N VAL A 613 21.95 -61.11 -82.11
CA VAL A 613 21.09 -61.51 -80.96
C VAL A 613 22.10 -61.69 -79.79
N ASN A 614 21.86 -61.31 -78.52
CA ASN A 614 21.25 -62.08 -77.41
C ASN A 614 21.48 -61.23 -76.13
N ILE A 615 20.51 -60.72 -75.37
CA ILE A 615 19.49 -61.31 -74.46
C ILE A 615 20.05 -62.15 -73.30
N GLY A 616 19.87 -61.62 -72.09
CA GLY A 616 19.86 -62.31 -70.79
C GLY A 616 19.18 -61.39 -69.75
N PRO A 617 18.41 -61.92 -68.78
CA PRO A 617 17.00 -61.56 -68.65
C PRO A 617 16.63 -60.56 -67.55
N GLU A 618 15.50 -59.92 -67.79
CA GLU A 618 14.70 -59.10 -66.88
C GLU A 618 14.05 -59.96 -65.79
N LYS A 619 14.06 -59.50 -64.53
CA LYS A 619 13.13 -59.97 -63.50
C LYS A 619 12.01 -58.94 -63.33
N THR A 620 10.85 -59.33 -63.81
CA THR A 620 9.53 -58.80 -63.47
C THR A 620 9.23 -58.96 -61.98
N GLY A 621 8.54 -57.98 -61.41
CA GLY A 621 7.94 -58.05 -60.08
C GLY A 621 6.83 -57.03 -59.91
N TYR A 622 5.72 -57.21 -60.62
CA TYR A 622 4.43 -56.70 -60.18
C TYR A 622 4.03 -57.45 -58.90
N SER A 623 3.64 -56.72 -57.85
CA SER A 623 2.54 -57.16 -56.98
C SER A 623 1.82 -55.93 -56.43
N THR A 624 0.68 -55.65 -57.04
CA THR A 624 -0.50 -55.17 -56.32
C THR A 624 -0.88 -56.22 -55.26
N ASN A 625 -1.18 -55.80 -54.04
CA ASN A 625 -2.29 -56.35 -53.27
C ASN A 625 -2.67 -55.37 -52.14
N PHE A 626 -3.96 -55.01 -52.17
CA PHE A 626 -4.74 -54.56 -51.04
C PHE A 626 -4.63 -55.57 -49.88
N VAL A 627 -4.40 -55.09 -48.65
CA VAL A 627 -5.36 -55.04 -47.53
C VAL A 627 -4.96 -53.86 -46.65
#